data_AF-A0A496UM81-F1
#
_entry.id   AF-A0A496UM81-F1
#
_cell.length_a   1.000
_cell.length_b   1.000
_cell.length_c   1.000
_cell.angle_alpha   90.00
_cell.angle_beta   90.00
_cell.angle_gamma   90.00
#
_symmetry.space_group_name_H-M   'P 1'
#
loop_
_entity.id
_entity.type
_entity.pdbx_description
1 polymer ?
#
loop_
_entity_poly.entity_id
_entity_poly.type
_entity_poly.pdbx_seq_one_letter_code
_entity_poly.pdbx_strand_id
1 'polypeptide(L)'
;MLKYCILVLFLSGLATALSPIWETEYQLLNSGSIIDVGYYGAPCVVDWDLDGLKDLILGQFSYGYIYFYKNVGTNSAPVFNGAVQLYADGSPISMAYG
;
A
#
# COMPACT_ATOMS: atom_id res chain seq x y z
N MET A 1 31.68 -21.46 8.71
CA MET A 1 31.01 -22.59 8.02
C MET A 1 30.63 -22.13 6.62
N LEU A 2 31.45 -22.48 5.63
CA LEU A 2 31.20 -22.20 4.21
C LEU A 2 30.23 -23.24 3.65
N LYS A 3 29.09 -22.81 3.12
CA LYS A 3 28.22 -23.64 2.28
C LYS A 3 28.57 -23.37 0.83
N TYR A 4 29.27 -24.31 0.20
CA TYR A 4 29.31 -24.41 -1.26
C TYR A 4 27.93 -24.88 -1.73
N CYS A 5 27.23 -24.03 -2.49
CA CYS A 5 26.05 -24.45 -3.24
C CYS A 5 26.32 -24.18 -4.72
N ILE A 6 25.97 -25.18 -5.52
CA ILE A 6 26.39 -25.45 -6.88
C ILE A 6 25.95 -24.35 -7.84
N LEU A 7 26.89 -23.86 -8.64
CA LEU A 7 26.64 -23.07 -9.84
C LEU A 7 25.97 -23.97 -10.89
N VAL A 8 24.68 -23.75 -11.15
CA VAL A 8 23.98 -24.38 -12.27
C VAL A 8 23.75 -23.31 -13.34
N LEU A 9 24.55 -23.36 -14.41
CA LEU A 9 24.30 -22.61 -15.64
C LEU A 9 23.26 -23.39 -16.47
N PHE A 10 22.07 -22.83 -16.66
CA PHE A 10 21.15 -23.21 -17.74
C PHE A 10 21.04 -22.04 -18.72
N LEU A 11 21.62 -22.20 -19.91
CA LEU A 11 21.43 -21.31 -21.04
C LEU A 11 20.53 -22.01 -22.08
N SER A 12 19.21 -21.84 -21.96
CA SER A 12 18.25 -21.86 -23.06
C SER A 12 16.82 -21.89 -22.49
N GLY A 13 16.03 -20.87 -22.77
CA GLY A 13 14.60 -20.91 -22.53
C GLY A 13 14.07 -19.50 -22.42
N LEU A 14 13.22 -19.14 -23.38
CA LEU A 14 12.37 -17.95 -23.37
C LEU A 14 11.96 -17.59 -21.94
N ALA A 15 12.11 -16.32 -21.57
CA ALA A 15 11.43 -15.78 -20.40
C ALA A 15 9.92 -15.92 -20.66
N THR A 16 9.35 -17.09 -20.31
CA THR A 16 7.94 -17.17 -20.02
C THR A 16 7.78 -16.26 -18.83
N ALA A 17 7.03 -15.17 -18.99
CA ALA A 17 6.59 -14.37 -17.87
C ALA A 17 5.98 -15.36 -16.88
N LEU A 18 6.72 -15.66 -15.79
CA LEU A 18 6.25 -16.56 -14.76
C LEU A 18 4.95 -15.94 -14.28
N SER A 19 3.84 -16.68 -14.42
CA SER A 19 2.55 -16.25 -13.92
C SER A 19 2.76 -15.72 -12.50
N PRO A 20 2.36 -14.48 -12.20
CA PRO A 20 2.58 -13.93 -10.87
C PRO A 20 1.93 -14.87 -9.86
N ILE A 21 2.76 -15.42 -8.96
CA ILE A 21 2.29 -16.19 -7.82
C ILE A 21 2.04 -15.16 -6.73
N TRP A 22 0.77 -14.93 -6.42
CA TRP A 22 0.38 -14.04 -5.35
C TRP A 22 0.46 -14.77 -4.00
N GLU A 23 0.85 -14.04 -2.97
CA GLU A 23 0.69 -14.49 -1.60
C GLU A 23 -0.79 -14.56 -1.23
N THR A 24 -1.11 -15.20 -0.10
CA THR A 24 -2.46 -15.17 0.45
C THR A 24 -2.93 -13.72 0.62
N GLU A 25 -4.22 -13.48 0.38
CA GLU A 25 -4.83 -12.18 0.63
C GLU A 25 -4.47 -11.66 2.04
N TYR A 26 -4.13 -10.38 2.10
CA TYR A 26 -3.83 -9.69 3.34
C TYR A 26 -4.66 -8.41 3.45
N GLN A 27 -5.39 -8.28 4.56
CA GLN A 27 -6.15 -7.08 4.88
C GLN A 27 -5.20 -6.05 5.50
N LEU A 28 -5.14 -4.84 4.91
CA LEU A 28 -4.34 -3.76 5.48
C LEU A 28 -4.94 -3.34 6.82
N LEU A 29 -4.07 -3.18 7.82
CA LEU A 29 -4.47 -2.82 9.17
C LEU A 29 -3.98 -1.42 9.53
N ASN A 30 -4.85 -0.67 10.18
CA ASN A 30 -4.50 0.52 10.94
C ASN A 30 -4.59 0.18 12.43
N SER A 31 -3.46 0.14 13.11
CA SER A 31 -3.39 -0.16 14.55
C SER A 31 -4.12 -1.46 14.94
N GLY A 32 -4.04 -2.48 14.08
CA GLY A 32 -4.68 -3.78 14.28
C GLY A 32 -6.15 -3.87 13.85
N SER A 33 -6.77 -2.76 13.45
CA SER A 33 -8.12 -2.74 12.87
C SER A 33 -8.04 -2.75 11.35
N ILE A 34 -8.95 -3.47 10.67
CA ILE A 34 -9.00 -3.47 9.21
C ILE A 34 -9.24 -2.04 8.71
N ILE A 35 -8.46 -1.64 7.70
CA ILE A 35 -8.71 -0.41 6.96
C ILE A 35 -9.90 -0.67 6.03
N ASP A 36 -11.05 -0.13 6.40
CA ASP A 36 -12.29 -0.26 5.64
C ASP A 36 -12.91 1.13 5.42
N VAL A 37 -13.15 1.48 4.16
CA VAL A 37 -13.81 2.72 3.75
C VAL A 37 -15.25 2.50 3.28
N GLY A 38 -15.76 1.28 3.39
CA GLY A 38 -17.05 0.84 2.87
C GLY A 38 -16.94 0.42 1.41
N TYR A 39 -17.66 1.13 0.53
CA TYR A 39 -17.71 0.79 -0.89
C TYR A 39 -16.68 1.60 -1.70
N TYR A 40 -16.10 0.96 -2.72
CA TYR A 40 -15.24 1.59 -3.74
C TYR A 40 -14.07 2.41 -3.16
N GLY A 41 -13.17 1.75 -2.44
CA GLY A 41 -11.89 2.35 -2.04
C GLY A 41 -10.98 2.60 -3.24
N ALA A 42 -10.31 3.76 -3.25
CA ALA A 42 -9.33 4.14 -4.27
C ALA A 42 -7.94 4.34 -3.64
N PRO A 43 -7.14 3.27 -3.48
CA PRO A 43 -5.82 3.36 -2.85
C PRO A 43 -4.76 3.95 -3.80
N CYS A 44 -3.85 4.74 -3.23
CA CYS A 44 -2.63 5.22 -3.86
C CYS A 44 -1.47 5.06 -2.87
N VAL A 45 -0.37 4.44 -3.30
CA VAL A 45 0.81 4.21 -2.48
C VAL A 45 1.93 5.15 -2.93
N VAL A 46 2.33 6.07 -2.07
CA VAL A 46 3.27 7.15 -2.40
C VAL A 46 4.03 7.59 -1.15
N ASP A 47 5.26 8.07 -1.34
CA ASP A 47 6.02 8.72 -0.25
C ASP A 47 5.50 10.15 -0.15
N TRP A 48 4.50 10.36 0.73
CA TRP A 48 3.72 11.59 0.74
C TRP A 48 4.40 12.69 1.54
N ASP A 49 5.02 12.33 2.66
CA ASP A 49 5.69 13.26 3.56
C ASP A 49 7.21 13.37 3.37
N LEU A 50 7.75 12.67 2.35
CA LEU A 50 9.15 12.70 1.92
C LEU A 50 10.12 12.11 2.95
N ASP A 51 9.67 11.17 3.79
CA ASP A 51 10.52 10.44 4.73
C ASP A 51 11.17 9.18 4.12
N GLY A 52 10.85 8.86 2.87
CA GLY A 52 11.38 7.70 2.13
C GLY A 52 10.58 6.40 2.34
N LEU A 53 9.56 6.43 3.20
CA LEU A 53 8.59 5.35 3.37
C LEU A 53 7.38 5.57 2.46
N LYS A 54 6.80 4.49 1.96
CA LYS A 54 5.58 4.53 1.17
C LYS A 54 4.38 4.52 2.10
N ASP A 55 3.62 5.60 2.06
CA ASP A 55 2.36 5.80 2.75
C ASP A 55 1.18 5.34 1.90
N LEU A 56 0.01 5.25 2.53
CA LEU A 56 -1.25 4.98 1.86
C LEU A 56 -2.14 6.23 1.88
N ILE A 57 -2.49 6.70 0.68
CA ILE A 57 -3.59 7.64 0.45
C ILE A 57 -4.80 6.83 0.00
N LEU A 58 -5.93 6.99 0.66
CA LEU A 58 -7.13 6.19 0.39
C LEU A 58 -8.35 7.09 0.21
N GLY A 59 -8.91 7.07 -1.00
CA GLY A 59 -10.21 7.70 -1.28
C GLY A 59 -11.37 6.83 -0.80
N GLN A 60 -12.35 7.47 -0.17
CA GLN A 60 -13.63 6.89 0.24
C GLN A 60 -14.73 7.40 -0.68
N PHE A 61 -15.50 6.50 -1.28
CA PHE A 61 -16.59 6.87 -2.19
C PHE A 61 -17.76 7.61 -1.51
N SER A 62 -18.26 7.12 -0.37
CA SER A 62 -19.54 7.57 0.22
C SER A 62 -19.66 9.08 0.43
N TYR A 63 -18.55 9.73 0.80
CA TYR A 63 -18.49 11.17 1.01
C TYR A 63 -17.41 11.85 0.15
N GLY A 64 -16.73 11.09 -0.70
CA GLY A 64 -15.58 11.55 -1.48
C GLY A 64 -14.33 11.87 -0.65
N TYR A 65 -14.29 11.56 0.65
CA TYR A 65 -13.17 11.94 1.52
C TYR A 65 -11.88 11.22 1.17
N ILE A 66 -10.76 11.88 1.43
CA ILE A 66 -9.42 11.33 1.24
C ILE A 66 -8.75 11.20 2.61
N TYR A 67 -8.21 10.02 2.87
CA TYR A 67 -7.49 9.69 4.10
C TYR A 67 -6.02 9.42 3.82
N PHE A 68 -5.16 9.91 4.70
CA PHE A 68 -3.74 9.60 4.75
C PHE A 68 -3.45 8.64 5.92
N TYR A 69 -2.73 7.56 5.61
CA TYR A 69 -2.24 6.58 6.56
C TYR A 69 -0.72 6.55 6.47
N LYS A 70 -0.06 7.12 7.49
CA LYS A 70 1.41 7.13 7.57
C LYS A 70 1.94 5.73 7.80
N ASN A 71 2.94 5.34 7.00
CA ASN A 71 3.70 4.12 7.25
C ASN A 71 4.77 4.40 8.32
N VAL A 72 4.70 3.68 9.44
CA VAL A 72 5.68 3.75 10.54
C VAL A 72 6.56 2.49 10.62
N GLY A 73 6.44 1.58 9.65
CA GLY A 73 7.22 0.35 9.53
C GLY A 73 8.33 0.50 8.49
N THR A 74 8.32 -0.37 7.47
CA THR A 74 9.24 -0.30 6.32
C THR A 74 8.49 -0.41 5.01
N ASN A 75 9.16 -0.17 3.88
CA ASN A 75 8.57 -0.37 2.55
C ASN A 75 8.23 -1.84 2.25
N SER A 76 8.96 -2.80 2.83
CA SER A 76 8.71 -4.23 2.65
C SER A 76 7.72 -4.80 3.68
N ALA A 77 7.49 -4.10 4.79
CA ALA A 77 6.58 -4.49 5.87
C ALA A 77 5.93 -3.23 6.45
N PRO A 78 4.95 -2.64 5.75
CA PRO A 78 4.32 -1.40 6.18
C PRO A 78 3.50 -1.62 7.45
N VAL A 79 3.51 -0.62 8.33
CA VAL A 79 2.67 -0.59 9.53
C VAL A 79 1.97 0.75 9.54
N PHE A 80 0.63 0.75 9.46
CA PHE A 80 -0.15 1.99 9.52
C PHE A 80 -0.66 2.21 10.94
N ASN A 81 -0.44 3.42 11.47
CA ASN A 81 -0.86 3.81 12.80
C ASN A 81 -1.43 5.23 12.78
N GLY A 82 -2.76 5.30 12.72
CA GLY A 82 -3.54 6.51 12.54
C GLY A 82 -4.05 6.68 11.11
N ALA A 83 -5.16 7.40 11.00
CA ALA A 83 -5.72 7.87 9.75
C ALA A 83 -6.04 9.36 9.91
N VAL A 84 -5.62 10.18 8.95
CA VAL A 84 -5.90 11.61 8.94
C VAL A 84 -6.74 11.90 7.70
N GLN A 85 -7.95 12.44 7.90
CA GLN A 85 -8.71 13.01 6.79
C GLN A 85 -7.97 14.26 6.30
N LEU A 86 -7.83 14.41 4.98
CA LEU A 86 -7.13 15.54 4.39
C LEU A 86 -8.02 16.78 4.31
N TYR A 87 -7.44 17.94 4.59
CA TYR A 87 -8.10 19.25 4.55
C TYR A 87 -7.29 20.22 3.69
N ALA A 88 -7.99 21.15 3.03
CA ALA A 88 -7.44 22.33 2.38
C ALA A 88 -8.21 23.56 2.87
N ASP A 89 -7.51 24.57 3.38
CA ASP A 89 -8.09 25.81 3.92
C ASP A 89 -9.22 25.57 4.93
N GLY A 90 -9.04 24.56 5.81
CA GLY A 90 -9.99 24.20 6.86
C GLY A 90 -11.22 23.42 6.37
N SER A 91 -11.33 23.16 5.07
CA SER A 91 -12.39 22.32 4.48
C SER A 91 -11.86 20.94 4.12
N PRO A 92 -12.64 19.86 4.30
CA PRO A 92 -12.22 18.54 3.84
C PRO A 92 -11.95 18.55 2.33
N ILE A 93 -10.86 17.92 1.91
CA ILE A 93 -10.66 17.58 0.51
C ILE A 93 -11.64 16.44 0.20
N SER A 94 -12.60 16.70 -0.67
CA SER A 94 -13.54 15.69 -1.13
C SER A 94 -13.64 15.66 -2.65
N MET A 95 -13.74 14.44 -3.18
CA MET A 95 -14.07 14.14 -4.56
C MET A 95 -15.37 13.33 -4.56
N ALA A 96 -16.45 13.94 -4.08
CA ALA A 96 -17.75 13.31 -4.04
C ALA A 96 -18.37 13.29 -5.45
N TYR A 97 -19.26 12.34 -5.70
CA TYR A 97 -20.14 12.46 -6.86
C TYR A 97 -21.03 13.69 -6.67
N GLY A 98 -21.20 14.47 -7.75
CA GLY A 98 -22.05 15.68 -7.75
C GLY A 98 -23.53 15.36 -7.66
#